data_AF-A0A7J9I725-F1
#
_entry.id   AF-A0A7J9I725-F1
#
_cell.length_a   1.000
_cell.length_b   1.000
_cell.length_c   1.000
_cell.angle_alpha   90.00
_cell.angle_beta   90.00
_cell.angle_gamma   90.00
#
_symmetry.space_group_name_H-M   'P 1'
#
loop_
_entity.id
_entity.type
_entity.pdbx_description
1 polymer ?
#
loop_
_entity_poly.entity_id
_entity_poly.type
_entity_poly.pdbx_seq_one_letter_code
_entity_poly.pdbx_strand_id
1 'polypeptide(L)' 'MDTKSWEKIYSLGDRSLFLANCSTFAIAAVDYPGCKPNCIYFSDDSPLLGPTTRLDVGIYDCQNLKLEK' A
#
# COMPACT_ATOMS: atom_id res chain seq x y z
N MET A 1 -1.45 11.88 -29.57
CA MET A 1 -2.17 10.95 -28.67
C MET A 1 -1.12 10.31 -27.80
N ASP A 2 -1.03 10.68 -26.53
CA ASP A 2 -0.13 10.03 -25.58
C ASP A 2 -0.68 8.63 -25.26
N THR A 3 -0.09 7.61 -25.87
CA THR A 3 -0.40 6.21 -25.51
C THR A 3 0.38 5.86 -24.26
N LYS A 4 -0.13 6.24 -23.09
CA LYS A 4 0.39 5.73 -21.83
C LYS A 4 0.08 4.24 -21.75
N SER A 5 1.11 3.42 -21.86
CA SER A 5 1.04 1.98 -21.59
C SER A 5 1.32 1.73 -20.11
N TRP A 6 0.54 0.84 -19.50
CA TRP A 6 0.82 0.35 -18.15
C TRP A 6 1.90 -0.73 -18.22
N GLU A 7 2.93 -0.59 -17.39
CA GLU A 7 3.95 -1.60 -17.19
C GLU A 7 3.77 -2.26 -15.82
N LYS A 8 3.87 -3.59 -15.78
CA LYS A 8 3.84 -4.33 -14.52
C LYS A 8 5.17 -4.16 -13.81
N ILE A 9 5.13 -3.64 -12.58
CA ILE A 9 6.27 -3.65 -11.67
C ILE A 9 6.21 -4.87 -10.75
N TYR A 10 7.39 -5.38 -10.39
CA TYR A 10 7.54 -6.55 -9.51
C TYR A 10 8.04 -6.17 -8.11
N SER A 11 8.48 -4.92 -7.93
CA SER A 11 9.03 -4.41 -6.68
C SER A 11 8.86 -2.90 -6.59
N LEU A 12 8.65 -2.40 -5.37
CA LEU A 12 8.70 -0.98 -5.02
C LEU A 12 10.13 -0.53 -4.62
N GLY A 13 11.10 -1.45 -4.62
CA GLY A 13 12.47 -1.16 -4.22
C GLY A 13 12.58 -0.77 -2.75
N ASP A 14 13.20 0.37 -2.48
CA ASP A 14 13.38 0.97 -1.15
C ASP A 14 12.15 1.73 -0.65
N ARG A 15 11.06 1.74 -1.43
CA ARG A 15 9.85 2.48 -1.10
C ARG A 15 8.80 1.64 -0.40
N SER A 16 7.99 2.30 0.40
CA SER A 16 6.74 1.77 0.95
C SER A 16 5.57 2.52 0.32
N LEU A 17 4.54 1.80 -0.11
CA LEU A 17 3.34 2.37 -0.70
C LEU A 17 2.20 2.36 0.34
N PHE A 18 1.55 3.50 0.52
CA PHE A 18 0.34 3.62 1.32
C PHE A 18 -0.85 3.71 0.37
N LEU A 19 -1.77 2.77 0.49
CA LEU A 19 -2.96 2.63 -0.32
C LEU A 19 -4.20 2.77 0.57
N ALA A 20 -4.88 3.90 0.46
CA ALA A 20 -6.15 4.13 1.13
C ALA A 20 -7.17 4.70 0.14
N ASN A 21 -8.44 4.64 0.52
CA ASN A 21 -9.56 5.16 -0.27
C ASN A 21 -9.38 6.67 -0.60
N CYS A 22 -8.91 7.46 0.38
CA CYS A 22 -8.73 8.90 0.20
C CYS A 22 -7.47 9.29 -0.58
N SER A 23 -6.36 8.56 -0.36
CA SER A 23 -5.06 8.95 -0.91
C SER A 23 -4.15 7.74 -1.08
N THR A 24 -3.37 7.76 -2.15
CA THR A 24 -2.28 6.81 -2.38
C THR A 24 -0.97 7.58 -2.54
N PHE A 25 0.05 7.22 -1.78
CA PHE A 25 1.37 7.85 -1.86
C PHE A 25 2.48 6.87 -1.49
N ALA A 26 3.71 7.17 -1.95
CA ALA A 26 4.89 6.36 -1.65
C ALA A 26 5.95 7.19 -0.94
N ILE A 27 6.61 6.58 0.05
CA ILE A 27 7.72 7.17 0.80
C ILE A 27 8.97 6.32 0.62
N ALA A 28 10.15 6.90 0.87
CA ALA A 28 11.36 6.10 1.05
C ALA A 28 11.32 5.46 2.44
N ALA A 29 11.44 4.14 2.54
CA ALA A 29 11.33 3.43 3.80
C ALA A 29 12.45 3.80 4.78
N VAL A 30 13.63 4.18 4.25
CA VAL A 30 14.80 4.59 5.05
C VAL A 30 14.51 5.82 5.92
N ASP A 31 13.63 6.71 5.48
CA ASP A 31 13.27 7.92 6.22
C ASP A 31 12.33 7.62 7.40
N TYR A 32 11.73 6.43 7.43
CA TYR A 32 10.72 6.02 8.41
C TYR A 32 11.02 4.60 8.92
N PRO A 33 11.81 4.43 10.00
CA PRO A 33 12.27 3.12 10.48
C PRO A 33 11.18 2.09 10.83
N GLY A 34 9.93 2.53 11.00
CA GLY A 34 8.77 1.64 11.18
C GLY A 34 8.17 1.09 9.88
N CYS A 35 8.60 1.60 8.72
CA CYS A 35 8.14 1.18 7.42
C CYS A 35 9.10 0.16 6.81
N LYS A 36 8.55 -0.93 6.27
CA LYS A 36 9.29 -1.95 5.55
C LYS A 36 9.37 -1.53 4.07
N PRO A 37 10.56 -1.55 3.45
CA PRO A 37 10.69 -1.35 2.02
C PRO A 37 9.93 -2.45 1.27
N ASN A 38 9.56 -2.19 0.02
CA ASN A 38 8.87 -3.14 -0.84
C ASN A 38 7.55 -3.69 -0.26
N CYS A 39 6.86 -2.89 0.54
CA CYS A 39 5.59 -3.25 1.17
C CYS A 39 4.48 -2.27 0.82
N ILE A 40 3.26 -2.78 0.72
CA ILE A 40 2.03 -1.99 0.56
C ILE A 40 1.28 -2.01 1.88
N TYR A 41 1.13 -0.83 2.47
CA TYR A 41 0.30 -0.56 3.63
C TYR A 41 -1.07 -0.17 3.12
N PHE A 42 -2.10 -0.96 3.43
CA PHE A 42 -3.45 -0.65 2.99
C PHE A 42 -4.40 -0.50 4.16
N SER A 43 -5.36 0.39 3.97
CA SER A 43 -6.49 0.58 4.89
C SER A 43 -7.74 0.85 4.07
N ASP A 44 -8.74 -0.02 4.22
CA ASP A 44 -10.09 0.26 3.73
C ASP A 44 -10.90 0.97 4.82
N ASP A 45 -10.83 2.30 4.82
CA ASP A 45 -11.84 3.14 5.46
C ASP A 45 -12.95 3.36 4.43
N SER A 46 -13.96 2.50 4.45
CA SER A 46 -15.24 2.81 3.82
C SER A 46 -16.07 3.62 4.82
N PRO A 47 -16.17 4.95 4.70
CA PRO A 47 -16.96 5.78 5.62
C PRO A 47 -18.47 5.47 5.55
N LEU A 48 -18.89 4.64 4.59
CA LEU A 48 -20.29 4.32 4.32
C LEU A 48 -20.85 3.19 5.20
N LEU A 49 -20.01 2.44 5.93
CA LEU A 49 -20.45 1.19 6.54
C LEU A 49 -20.62 1.20 8.08
N GLY A 50 -20.36 2.33 8.75
CA GLY A 50 -20.68 2.52 10.17
C GLY A 50 -19.68 1.93 11.18
N PRO A 51 -19.85 2.17 12.50
CA PRO A 51 -18.86 1.87 13.53
C PRO A 51 -18.64 0.37 13.80
N THR A 52 -19.38 -0.52 13.13
CA THR A 52 -19.30 -1.98 13.29
C THR A 52 -18.57 -2.67 12.16
N THR A 53 -18.13 -1.96 11.12
CA THR A 53 -17.38 -2.59 10.04
C THR A 53 -15.94 -2.86 10.41
N ARG A 54 -15.52 -4.10 10.12
CA ARG A 54 -14.14 -4.53 10.21
C ARG A 54 -13.32 -3.62 9.30
N LEU A 55 -12.45 -2.83 9.91
CA LEU A 55 -11.42 -2.10 9.19
C LEU A 55 -10.45 -3.14 8.61
N ASP A 56 -10.40 -3.24 7.29
CA ASP A 56 -9.41 -4.07 6.63
C ASP A 56 -8.13 -3.25 6.45
N VAL A 57 -7.30 -3.31 7.49
CA VAL A 57 -5.93 -2.82 7.49
C VAL A 57 -4.98 -4.00 7.36
N GLY A 58 -3.86 -3.80 6.67
CA GLY A 58 -2.82 -4.79 6.57
C GLY A 58 -1.58 -4.29 5.84
N ILE A 59 -0.57 -5.14 5.84
CA ILE A 59 0.69 -4.93 5.13
C ILE A 59 0.88 -6.10 4.17
N TYR A 60 1.01 -5.79 2.89
CA TYR A 60 1.38 -6.76 1.87
C TYR A 60 2.86 -6.63 1.55
N ASP A 61 3.63 -7.68 1.85
CA ASP A 61 5.04 -7.79 1.48
C ASP A 61 5.15 -8.26 0.02
N CYS A 62 5.61 -7.37 -0.87
CA CYS A 62 5.72 -7.67 -2.29
C CYS A 62 6.85 -8.65 -2.63
N GLN A 63 7.84 -8.81 -1.75
CA GLN A 63 8.95 -9.75 -1.95
C GLN A 63 8.52 -11.17 -1.60
N ASN A 64 7.88 -11.33 -0.44
CA ASN A 64 7.46 -12.63 0.08
C ASN A 64 6.03 -13.00 -0.33
N LEU A 65 5.32 -12.10 -1.02
CA LEU A 65 3.93 -12.23 -1.44
C LEU A 65 3.01 -12.60 -0.27
N LYS A 66 3.28 -12.02 0.90
CA LYS A 66 2.65 -12.37 2.17
C LYS A 66 1.80 -11.21 2.68
N LEU A 67 0.62 -11.56 3.18
CA LEU A 67 -0.24 -10.63 3.90
C LEU A 67 0.02 -10.73 5.41
N GLU A 68 0.26 -9.58 6.04
CA GLU A 68 0.30 -9.38 7.49
C GLU A 68 -0.93 -8.55 7.90
N LYS A 69 -1.62 -8.96 8.96
CA LYS A 69 -2.82 -8.30 9.49
C LYS A 69 -2.55 -7.74 10.87
#